data_AF-A0A947VWW2-F1
#
_entry.id   AF-A0A947VWW2-F1
#
_cell.length_a   1.000
_cell.length_b   1.000
_cell.length_c   1.000
_cell.angle_alpha   90.00
_cell.angle_beta   90.00
_cell.angle_gamma   90.00
#
_symmetry.space_group_name_H-M   'P 1'
#
loop_
_entity.id
_entity.type
_entity.pdbx_description
1 polymer ?
#
loop_
_entity_poly.entity_id
_entity_poly.type
_entity_poly.pdbx_seq_one_letter_code
_entity_poly.pdbx_strand_id
1 'polypeptide(L)'
;MKLIRPTNQNEVFNHWGKVENIDISQGDRSDIVSPLLSYADLQWNLFRLEDGDLSNIYIISSDDWKDDGVCVPDFKLMTAIKNYRDSMESQGKFADIAVKEQVFKSNSGILDTKLIIVSVDQDGPFTLIEGNKRSIALGNLGKLAGLEVYLGSSPAIKNYVWSRYSK
;
A
#
# COMPACT_ATOMS: atom_id res chain seq x y z
N MET A 1 2.55 12.58 8.27
CA MET A 1 3.09 11.25 8.63
C MET A 1 4.15 11.47 9.67
N LYS A 2 4.08 10.76 10.79
CA LYS A 2 5.03 10.94 11.88
C LYS A 2 6.14 9.90 11.83
N LEU A 3 7.40 10.35 11.66
CA LEU A 3 8.56 9.46 11.70
C LEU A 3 8.64 8.77 13.07
N ILE A 4 8.76 7.44 13.07
CA ILE A 4 9.02 6.64 14.27
C ILE A 4 10.53 6.37 14.37
N ARG A 5 11.12 5.78 13.32
CA ARG A 5 12.55 5.49 13.24
C ARG A 5 13.00 5.16 11.81
N PRO A 6 14.31 5.27 11.52
CA PRO A 6 14.89 4.59 10.37
C PRO A 6 14.70 3.06 10.43
N THR A 7 14.64 2.43 9.26
CA THR A 7 14.63 0.98 9.10
C THR A 7 15.53 0.58 7.92
N ASN A 8 15.60 -0.70 7.62
CA ASN A 8 16.40 -1.21 6.52
C ASN A 8 15.56 -2.10 5.61
N GLN A 9 16.05 -2.28 4.40
CA GLN A 9 15.39 -3.05 3.37
C GLN A 9 15.09 -4.50 3.77
N ASN A 10 15.99 -5.14 4.52
CA ASN A 10 15.77 -6.52 4.97
C ASN A 10 14.57 -6.63 5.90
N GLU A 11 14.38 -5.66 6.81
CA GLU A 11 13.21 -5.61 7.69
C GLU A 11 11.91 -5.49 6.87
N VAL A 12 11.89 -4.60 5.87
CA VAL A 12 10.73 -4.33 5.01
C VAL A 12 10.36 -5.56 4.17
N PHE A 13 11.32 -6.18 3.49
CA PHE A 13 11.04 -7.32 2.62
C PHE A 13 10.79 -8.62 3.38
N ASN A 14 11.40 -8.81 4.56
CA ASN A 14 11.03 -9.91 5.46
C ASN A 14 9.60 -9.74 5.98
N HIS A 15 9.15 -8.51 6.23
CA HIS A 15 7.75 -8.24 6.56
C HIS A 15 6.83 -8.61 5.39
N TRP A 16 7.14 -8.14 4.17
CA TRP A 16 6.36 -8.47 2.97
C TRP A 16 6.24 -9.99 2.77
N GLY A 17 7.37 -10.71 2.79
CA GLY A 17 7.39 -12.16 2.59
C GLY A 17 6.52 -12.92 3.61
N LYS A 18 6.50 -12.49 4.87
CA LYS A 18 5.65 -13.08 5.91
C LYS A 18 4.17 -12.80 5.71
N VAL A 19 3.80 -11.58 5.31
CA VAL A 19 2.40 -11.17 5.15
C VAL A 19 1.75 -11.85 3.95
N GLU A 20 2.46 -11.89 2.82
CA GLU A 20 1.93 -12.47 1.57
C GLU A 20 2.28 -13.96 1.42
N ASN A 21 3.05 -14.54 2.36
CA ASN A 21 3.55 -15.90 2.29
C ASN A 21 4.29 -16.19 0.96
N ILE A 22 5.21 -15.28 0.60
CA ILE A 22 6.01 -15.30 -0.63
C ILE A 22 7.49 -15.21 -0.31
N ASP A 23 8.33 -15.66 -1.25
CA ASP A 23 9.78 -15.56 -1.13
C ASP A 23 10.33 -14.46 -2.04
N ILE A 24 10.46 -13.26 -1.47
CA ILE A 24 11.05 -12.10 -2.15
C ILE A 24 12.48 -12.39 -2.65
N SER A 25 13.23 -13.27 -1.98
CA SER A 25 14.60 -13.60 -2.39
C SER A 25 14.68 -14.48 -3.63
N GLN A 26 13.59 -15.19 -3.97
CA GLN A 26 13.49 -16.07 -5.14
C GLN A 26 12.84 -15.38 -6.35
N GLY A 27 12.55 -14.08 -6.25
CA GLY A 27 12.02 -13.28 -7.36
C GLY A 27 10.49 -13.13 -7.37
N ASP A 28 9.80 -13.56 -6.32
CA ASP A 28 8.38 -13.21 -6.15
C ASP A 28 8.22 -11.70 -6.11
N ARG A 29 7.26 -11.19 -6.90
CA ARG A 29 7.02 -9.76 -7.08
C ARG A 29 8.21 -8.97 -7.63
N SER A 30 9.07 -9.62 -8.43
CA SER A 30 10.19 -8.98 -9.14
C SER A 30 9.77 -7.78 -9.99
N ASP A 31 8.52 -7.75 -10.46
CA ASP A 31 7.90 -6.60 -11.15
C ASP A 31 7.92 -5.30 -10.33
N ILE A 32 7.92 -5.40 -9.00
CA ILE A 32 8.02 -4.25 -8.08
C ILE A 32 9.36 -4.21 -7.35
N VAL A 33 9.81 -5.37 -6.85
CA VAL A 33 10.97 -5.45 -5.96
C VAL A 33 12.27 -5.19 -6.72
N SER A 34 12.47 -5.79 -7.90
CA SER A 34 13.73 -5.65 -8.63
C SER A 34 14.06 -4.19 -8.98
N PRO A 35 13.10 -3.35 -9.43
CA PRO A 35 13.35 -1.92 -9.58
C PRO A 35 13.79 -1.23 -8.29
N LEU A 36 13.15 -1.53 -7.16
CA LEU A 36 13.50 -0.93 -5.85
C LEU A 36 14.91 -1.33 -5.39
N LEU A 37 15.35 -2.55 -5.72
CA LEU A 37 16.69 -3.06 -5.43
C LEU A 37 17.77 -2.50 -6.35
N SER A 38 17.40 -2.08 -7.56
CA SER A 38 18.36 -1.69 -8.58
C SER A 38 19.04 -0.34 -8.33
N TYR A 39 18.48 0.48 -7.44
CA TYR A 39 19.04 1.79 -7.08
C TYR A 39 19.49 1.80 -5.62
N ALA A 40 20.76 2.15 -5.40
CA ALA A 40 21.37 2.21 -4.06
C ALA A 40 20.97 3.48 -3.26
N ASP A 41 19.92 4.19 -3.67
CA ASP A 41 19.48 5.46 -3.08
C ASP A 41 18.16 5.34 -2.28
N LEU A 42 17.58 4.14 -2.21
CA LEU A 42 16.33 3.91 -1.49
C LEU A 42 16.52 4.01 0.02
N GLN A 43 15.89 5.01 0.63
CA GLN A 43 15.90 5.21 2.07
C GLN A 43 14.62 4.68 2.71
N TRP A 44 14.78 3.76 3.66
CA TRP A 44 13.66 3.15 4.37
C TRP A 44 13.48 3.74 5.75
N ASN A 45 12.24 4.10 6.07
CA ASN A 45 11.84 4.60 7.38
C ASN A 45 10.50 3.97 7.81
N LEU A 46 10.30 3.86 9.12
CA LEU A 46 9.03 3.47 9.72
C LEU A 46 8.31 4.74 10.18
N PHE A 47 7.09 4.93 9.69
CA PHE A 47 6.22 6.06 10.01
C PHE A 47 4.93 5.59 10.66
N ARG A 48 4.23 6.52 11.32
CA ARG A 48 2.83 6.40 11.72
C ARG A 48 1.96 7.27 10.82
N LEU A 49 0.91 6.70 10.26
CA LEU A 49 -0.09 7.43 9.50
C LEU A 49 -0.91 8.37 10.40
N GLU A 50 -1.13 9.59 9.93
CA GLU A 50 -2.01 10.59 10.50
C GLU A 50 -3.20 10.82 9.54
N ASP A 51 -4.31 11.34 10.05
CA ASP A 51 -5.54 11.51 9.23
C ASP A 51 -5.32 12.33 7.95
N GLY A 52 -4.48 13.38 8.02
CA GLY A 52 -4.16 14.22 6.88
C GLY A 52 -3.41 13.50 5.75
N ASP A 53 -2.66 12.45 6.09
CA ASP A 53 -1.81 11.73 5.13
C ASP A 53 -2.62 10.88 4.16
N LEU A 54 -3.79 10.42 4.59
CA LEU A 54 -4.61 9.46 3.82
C LEU A 54 -5.03 10.04 2.46
N SER A 55 -5.15 11.37 2.37
CA SER A 55 -5.46 12.09 1.13
C SER A 55 -4.33 12.03 0.09
N ASN A 56 -3.12 11.70 0.50
CA ASN A 56 -1.91 11.66 -0.32
C ASN A 56 -1.43 10.23 -0.63
N ILE A 57 -2.23 9.22 -0.31
CA ILE A 57 -1.91 7.81 -0.57
C ILE A 57 -2.67 7.33 -1.80
N TYR A 58 -1.97 6.61 -2.67
CA TYR A 58 -2.46 6.07 -3.92
C TYR A 58 -2.31 4.55 -3.93
N ILE A 59 -3.33 3.88 -4.47
CA ILE A 59 -3.28 2.47 -4.85
C ILE A 59 -2.32 2.33 -6.04
N ILE A 60 -1.66 1.18 -6.13
CA ILE A 60 -0.80 0.88 -7.26
C ILE A 60 -1.54 1.05 -8.60
N SER A 61 -0.86 1.68 -9.56
CA SER A 61 -1.45 1.99 -10.87
C SER A 61 -1.55 0.74 -11.73
N SER A 62 -2.65 -0.01 -11.60
CA SER A 62 -2.91 -1.23 -12.36
C SER A 62 -4.31 -1.23 -12.96
N ASP A 63 -4.43 -1.68 -14.21
CA ASP A 63 -5.65 -1.54 -15.00
C ASP A 63 -6.80 -2.39 -14.42
N ASP A 64 -6.50 -3.54 -13.82
CA ASP A 64 -7.49 -4.39 -13.13
C ASP A 64 -8.23 -3.67 -11.99
N TRP A 65 -7.57 -2.78 -11.24
CA TRP A 65 -8.23 -1.97 -10.20
C TRP A 65 -9.18 -0.92 -10.79
N LYS A 66 -8.89 -0.43 -11.98
CA LYS A 66 -9.72 0.56 -12.66
C LYS A 66 -10.89 -0.11 -13.36
N ASP A 67 -10.65 -1.23 -14.02
CA ASP A 67 -11.66 -2.00 -14.75
C ASP A 67 -12.70 -2.59 -13.80
N ASP A 68 -12.29 -3.04 -12.62
CA ASP A 68 -13.19 -3.42 -11.53
C ASP A 68 -13.85 -2.20 -10.84
N GLY A 69 -13.72 -0.98 -11.35
CA GLY A 69 -14.38 0.22 -10.80
C GLY A 69 -13.88 0.72 -9.44
N VAL A 70 -12.96 0.00 -8.79
CA VAL A 70 -12.42 0.39 -7.47
C VAL A 70 -11.66 1.71 -7.55
N CYS A 71 -10.87 1.93 -8.60
CA CYS A 71 -10.04 3.14 -8.78
C CYS A 71 -10.59 4.08 -9.87
N VAL A 72 -11.85 4.52 -9.73
CA VAL A 72 -12.51 5.49 -10.63
C VAL A 72 -13.03 6.70 -9.81
N PRO A 73 -12.72 7.96 -10.16
CA PRO A 73 -12.00 8.41 -11.36
C PRO A 73 -10.47 8.37 -11.24
N ASP A 74 -9.94 8.11 -10.05
CA ASP A 74 -8.51 8.14 -9.78
C ASP A 74 -8.06 6.98 -8.86
N PHE A 75 -6.75 6.84 -8.71
CA PHE A 75 -6.11 5.80 -7.90
C PHE A 75 -5.93 6.22 -6.43
N LYS A 76 -6.56 7.31 -5.95
CA LYS A 76 -6.44 7.69 -4.54
C LYS A 76 -7.04 6.61 -3.65
N LEU A 77 -6.37 6.32 -2.54
CA LEU A 77 -6.86 5.38 -1.54
C LEU A 77 -8.25 5.79 -1.03
N MET A 78 -8.48 7.09 -0.81
CA MET A 78 -9.78 7.61 -0.39
C MET A 78 -10.88 7.39 -1.42
N THR A 79 -10.56 7.47 -2.72
CA THR A 79 -11.49 7.13 -3.81
C THR A 79 -11.83 5.64 -3.77
N ALA A 80 -10.81 4.79 -3.65
CA ALA A 80 -11.00 3.34 -3.57
C ALA A 80 -11.84 2.91 -2.34
N ILE A 81 -11.62 3.53 -1.18
CA ILE A 81 -12.43 3.30 0.03
C ILE A 81 -13.89 3.70 -0.20
N LYS A 82 -14.11 4.87 -0.82
CA LYS A 82 -15.47 5.34 -1.13
C LYS A 82 -16.17 4.39 -2.09
N ASN A 83 -15.53 4.03 -3.20
CA ASN A 83 -16.11 3.13 -4.20
C ASN A 83 -16.41 1.76 -3.60
N TYR A 84 -15.51 1.22 -2.78
CA TYR A 84 -15.75 -0.02 -2.04
C TYR A 84 -16.97 0.07 -1.11
N ARG A 85 -17.13 1.19 -0.38
CA ARG A 85 -18.28 1.41 0.50
C ARG A 85 -19.60 1.53 -0.25
N ASP A 86 -19.59 2.19 -1.40
CA ASP A 86 -20.79 2.49 -2.18
C ASP A 86 -21.17 1.32 -3.12
N SER A 87 -20.31 0.32 -3.26
CA SER A 87 -20.50 -0.79 -4.19
C SER A 87 -21.45 -1.86 -3.64
N MET A 88 -22.26 -2.43 -4.54
CA MET A 88 -23.00 -3.68 -4.31
C MET A 88 -22.30 -4.90 -4.96
N GLU A 89 -21.15 -4.70 -5.57
CA GLU A 89 -20.41 -5.73 -6.29
C GLU A 89 -19.70 -6.68 -5.33
N SER A 90 -19.79 -7.97 -5.63
CA SER A 90 -19.20 -9.07 -4.85
C SER A 90 -18.25 -9.92 -5.69
N GLN A 91 -17.66 -9.32 -6.73
CA GLN A 91 -16.73 -9.98 -7.65
C GLN A 91 -15.40 -9.20 -7.73
N GLY A 92 -14.39 -9.82 -8.36
CA GLY A 92 -13.09 -9.19 -8.60
C GLY A 92 -12.43 -8.65 -7.32
N LYS A 93 -11.86 -7.45 -7.42
CA LYS A 93 -11.22 -6.76 -6.29
C LYS A 93 -12.17 -6.48 -5.14
N PHE A 94 -13.45 -6.17 -5.39
CA PHE A 94 -14.42 -5.92 -4.33
C PHE A 94 -14.59 -7.16 -3.44
N ALA A 95 -14.70 -8.35 -4.03
CA ALA A 95 -14.78 -9.60 -3.29
C ALA A 95 -13.54 -9.83 -2.42
N ASP A 96 -12.35 -9.62 -3.00
CA ASP A 96 -11.09 -9.80 -2.29
C ASP A 96 -10.94 -8.83 -1.10
N ILE A 97 -11.38 -7.58 -1.27
CA ILE A 97 -11.38 -6.57 -0.20
C ILE A 97 -12.37 -6.97 0.91
N ALA A 98 -13.56 -7.46 0.55
CA ALA A 98 -14.57 -7.91 1.50
C ALA A 98 -14.06 -9.06 2.37
N VAL A 99 -13.33 -10.03 1.81
CA VAL A 99 -12.70 -11.10 2.60
C VAL A 99 -11.73 -10.51 3.63
N LYS A 100 -10.91 -9.53 3.26
CA LYS A 100 -9.98 -8.88 4.19
C LYS A 100 -10.71 -8.07 5.26
N GLU A 101 -11.79 -7.37 4.91
CA GLU A 101 -12.61 -6.64 5.88
C GLU A 101 -13.18 -7.57 6.96
N GLN A 102 -13.69 -8.75 6.58
CA GLN A 102 -14.22 -9.72 7.55
C GLN A 102 -13.13 -10.25 8.51
N VAL A 103 -11.91 -10.43 8.03
CA VAL A 103 -10.76 -10.77 8.90
C VAL A 103 -10.53 -9.65 9.91
N PHE A 104 -10.52 -8.38 9.49
CA PHE A 104 -10.29 -7.23 10.37
C PHE A 104 -11.45 -6.85 11.28
N LYS A 105 -12.65 -7.36 11.01
CA LYS A 105 -13.79 -7.33 11.94
C LYS A 105 -13.66 -8.38 13.04
N SER A 106 -13.15 -9.57 12.72
CA SER A 106 -13.17 -10.73 13.61
C SER A 106 -11.92 -10.87 14.49
N ASN A 107 -10.74 -10.44 14.06
CA ASN A 107 -9.52 -10.48 14.90
C ASN A 107 -8.41 -9.61 14.28
N SER A 108 -7.96 -8.53 14.95
CA SER A 108 -6.83 -7.74 14.45
C SER A 108 -5.50 -8.27 14.98
N GLY A 109 -4.95 -9.30 14.34
CA GLY A 109 -3.55 -9.68 14.54
C GLY A 109 -2.61 -8.55 14.10
N ILE A 110 -1.54 -8.31 14.88
CA ILE A 110 -0.56 -7.21 14.67
C ILE A 110 0.22 -7.35 13.35
N LEU A 111 0.31 -8.55 12.77
CA LEU A 111 1.04 -8.80 11.53
C LEU A 111 0.37 -8.20 10.29
N ASP A 112 -0.96 -8.06 10.29
CA ASP A 112 -1.70 -7.59 9.12
C ASP A 112 -1.86 -6.06 9.03
N THR A 113 -1.29 -5.30 9.97
CA THR A 113 -1.59 -3.86 10.10
C THR A 113 -0.47 -2.94 9.65
N LYS A 114 0.66 -3.48 9.16
CA LYS A 114 1.72 -2.68 8.51
C LYS A 114 1.64 -2.79 6.99
N LEU A 115 1.71 -1.63 6.35
CA LEU A 115 1.70 -1.45 4.89
C LEU A 115 3.08 -1.02 4.41
N ILE A 116 3.35 -1.22 3.11
CA ILE A 116 4.56 -0.71 2.46
C ILE A 116 4.15 0.32 1.41
N ILE A 117 4.62 1.54 1.61
CA ILE A 117 4.45 2.68 0.71
C ILE A 117 5.80 3.17 0.21
N VAL A 118 5.78 3.83 -0.94
CA VAL A 118 6.97 4.45 -1.54
C VAL A 118 6.65 5.82 -2.12
N SER A 119 7.65 6.70 -2.17
CA SER A 119 7.52 8.07 -2.70
C SER A 119 8.85 8.58 -3.23
N VAL A 120 8.83 9.66 -4.02
CA VAL A 120 10.03 10.41 -4.42
C VAL A 120 10.81 10.94 -3.21
N ASP A 121 10.08 11.38 -2.18
CA ASP A 121 10.61 11.94 -0.94
C ASP A 121 9.75 11.50 0.28
N GLN A 122 9.86 12.20 1.41
CA GLN A 122 9.11 11.88 2.63
C GLN A 122 7.75 12.58 2.72
N ASP A 123 7.49 13.56 1.85
CA ASP A 123 6.29 14.42 1.88
C ASP A 123 5.18 13.90 0.95
N GLY A 124 5.54 12.98 0.04
CA GLY A 124 4.61 12.31 -0.86
C GLY A 124 4.47 13.06 -2.19
N PRO A 125 3.55 12.65 -3.07
CA PRO A 125 2.54 11.58 -2.94
C PRO A 125 3.11 10.17 -2.72
N PHE A 126 2.33 9.32 -2.03
CA PHE A 126 2.72 7.98 -1.63
C PHE A 126 2.01 6.90 -2.45
N THR A 127 2.73 5.87 -2.90
CA THR A 127 2.18 4.72 -3.61
C THR A 127 2.20 3.48 -2.73
N LEU A 128 1.06 2.81 -2.55
CA LEU A 128 0.96 1.51 -1.89
C LEU A 128 1.46 0.39 -2.81
N ILE A 129 2.62 -0.15 -2.50
CA ILE A 129 3.18 -1.30 -3.24
C ILE A 129 2.81 -2.64 -2.62
N GLU A 130 2.43 -2.61 -1.34
CA GLU A 130 2.01 -3.76 -0.54
C GLU A 130 0.82 -3.37 0.33
N GLY A 131 -0.16 -4.26 0.46
CA GLY A 131 -1.33 -4.02 1.30
C GLY A 131 -2.46 -3.23 0.66
N ASN A 132 -2.52 -3.08 -0.67
CA ASN A 132 -3.58 -2.36 -1.38
C ASN A 132 -5.01 -2.76 -0.92
N LYS A 133 -5.36 -4.05 -0.96
CA LYS A 133 -6.67 -4.56 -0.50
C LYS A 133 -6.89 -4.32 1.00
N ARG A 134 -5.85 -4.57 1.81
CA ARG A 134 -5.91 -4.41 3.28
C ARG A 134 -6.14 -2.96 3.66
N SER A 135 -5.48 -2.02 2.97
CA SER A 135 -5.62 -0.59 3.20
C SER A 135 -7.05 -0.10 2.94
N ILE A 136 -7.71 -0.60 1.90
CA ILE A 136 -9.10 -0.24 1.59
C ILE A 136 -10.05 -0.82 2.65
N ALA A 137 -9.87 -2.09 3.01
CA ALA A 137 -10.66 -2.73 4.07
C ALA A 137 -10.51 -2.00 5.42
N LEU A 138 -9.28 -1.69 5.84
CA LEU A 138 -9.00 -0.94 7.06
C LEU A 138 -9.54 0.49 6.98
N GLY A 139 -9.47 1.12 5.80
CA GLY A 139 -10.00 2.46 5.56
C GLY A 139 -11.52 2.50 5.65
N ASN A 140 -12.21 1.50 5.12
CA ASN A 140 -13.65 1.37 5.25
C ASN A 140 -14.08 1.25 6.72
N LEU A 141 -13.27 0.56 7.53
CA LEU A 141 -13.47 0.40 8.97
C LEU A 141 -13.03 1.61 9.81
N GLY A 142 -12.46 2.66 9.20
CA GLY A 142 -11.94 3.82 9.92
C GLY A 142 -10.70 3.50 10.77
N LYS A 143 -9.89 2.50 10.38
CA LYS A 143 -8.74 1.98 11.13
C LYS A 143 -7.39 2.26 10.46
N LEU A 144 -7.31 3.17 9.48
CA LEU A 144 -6.05 3.51 8.79
C LEU A 144 -5.16 4.46 9.59
N ALA A 145 -5.75 5.48 10.22
CA ALA A 145 -4.99 6.43 11.03
C ALA A 145 -4.41 5.71 12.25
N GLY A 146 -3.17 6.05 12.59
CA GLY A 146 -2.42 5.41 13.67
C GLY A 146 -1.68 4.13 13.27
N LEU A 147 -1.91 3.58 12.06
CA LEU A 147 -1.14 2.44 11.58
C LEU A 147 0.32 2.79 11.32
N GLU A 148 1.19 1.80 11.52
CA GLU A 148 2.59 1.91 11.14
C GLU A 148 2.78 1.53 9.67
N VAL A 149 3.59 2.29 8.94
CA VAL A 149 3.88 2.04 7.52
C VAL A 149 5.38 2.13 7.26
N TYR A 150 5.88 1.23 6.42
CA TYR A 150 7.21 1.35 5.86
C TYR A 150 7.15 2.33 4.68
N LEU A 151 7.97 3.38 4.72
CA LEU A 151 8.14 4.33 3.64
C LEU A 151 9.52 4.16 3.02
N GLY A 152 9.56 3.81 1.73
CA GLY A 152 10.75 3.84 0.90
C GLY A 152 10.78 5.10 0.05
N SER A 153 11.80 5.94 0.22
CA SER A 153 11.94 7.19 -0.54
C SER A 153 13.14 7.13 -1.48
N SER A 154 12.94 7.48 -2.75
CA SER A 154 13.99 7.55 -3.79
C SER A 154 13.50 8.40 -4.97
N PRO A 155 14.32 9.32 -5.50
CA PRO A 155 14.00 10.07 -6.72
C PRO A 155 13.72 9.19 -7.95
N ALA A 156 14.22 7.95 -7.97
CA ALA A 156 13.98 7.00 -9.06
C ALA A 156 12.52 6.53 -9.13
N ILE A 157 11.75 6.62 -8.04
CA ILE A 157 10.36 6.15 -7.96
C ILE A 157 9.47 6.83 -9.00
N LYS A 158 9.77 8.07 -9.40
CA LYS A 158 9.03 8.75 -10.47
C LYS A 158 9.12 8.06 -11.83
N ASN A 159 10.05 7.13 -12.04
CA ASN A 159 10.25 6.48 -13.33
C ASN A 159 9.47 5.17 -13.47
N TYR A 160 8.84 4.67 -12.39
CA TYR A 160 8.15 3.38 -12.42
C TYR A 160 6.71 3.51 -12.92
N VAL A 161 6.28 2.50 -13.68
CA VAL A 161 4.93 2.48 -14.27
C VAL A 161 3.86 2.43 -13.18
N TRP A 162 4.11 1.66 -12.12
CA TRP A 162 3.16 1.44 -11.04
C TRP A 162 2.97 2.67 -10.11
N SER A 163 3.82 3.70 -10.23
CA SER A 163 3.72 5.00 -9.54
C SER A 163 3.25 6.14 -10.47
N ARG A 164 2.77 5.83 -11.68
CA ARG A 164 2.45 6.87 -12.68
C ARG A 164 1.34 7.84 -12.27
N TYR A 165 0.39 7.39 -11.44
CA TYR A 165 -0.76 8.20 -10.99
C TYR A 165 -0.59 8.85 -9.62
N SER A 166 0.55 8.64 -8.97
CA SER A 166 0.96 9.29 -7.74
C SER A 166 1.98 10.39 -8.05
N LYS A 167 1.72 11.24 -9.05
CA LYS A 167 2.59 12.35 -9.46
C LYS A 167 1.81 13.65 -9.56
#